data_AF-A0A4P7JNN7-F1
#
_entry.id   AF-A0A4P7JNN7-F1
#
_cell.length_a   1.000
_cell.length_b   1.000
_cell.length_c   1.000
_cell.angle_alpha   90.00
_cell.angle_beta   90.00
_cell.angle_gamma   90.00
#
_symmetry.space_group_name_H-M   'P 1'
#
loop_
_entity.id
_entity.type
_entity.pdbx_description
1 polymer ?
#
loop_
_entity_poly.entity_id
_entity_poly.type
_entity_poly.pdbx_seq_one_letter_code
_entity_poly.pdbx_strand_id
1 'polypeptide(L)'
;MKFNLSPLALLASSILIGPAIAGQNNGIDGSTIIPGKEKIENIVADKMRQDSMYYVLLKDKALANYNPYSSITSTGNQSSPRLDVNSATSQSYINQLKQKQSGVLSKASQMLKRPLAAKLQYQIALNGMAVQLSDQEAAVLANMDEVASVEKIGYHRLQTYAGPEFIGAKKV
;
A
#
# COMPACT_ATOMS: atom_id res chain seq x y z
N MET A 1 -58.60 -9.51 0.33
CA MET A 1 -57.79 -10.04 -0.80
C MET A 1 -57.01 -11.24 -0.28
N LYS A 2 -57.30 -12.44 -0.78
CA LYS A 2 -56.67 -13.72 -0.38
C LYS A 2 -56.09 -14.42 -1.61
N PHE A 3 -55.13 -15.31 -1.35
CA PHE A 3 -54.53 -16.39 -2.15
C PHE A 3 -53.34 -16.02 -3.06
N ASN A 4 -52.25 -16.78 -3.17
CA ASN A 4 -51.48 -17.74 -2.33
C ASN A 4 -50.23 -18.14 -3.16
N LEU A 5 -49.16 -18.62 -2.51
CA LEU A 5 -47.87 -19.04 -3.09
C LEU A 5 -47.83 -20.48 -3.68
N SER A 6 -47.04 -20.66 -4.77
CA SER A 6 -46.21 -21.84 -5.23
C SER A 6 -46.86 -23.12 -5.82
N PRO A 7 -46.11 -24.11 -6.40
CA PRO A 7 -45.05 -24.12 -7.45
C PRO A 7 -45.30 -25.21 -8.55
N LEU A 8 -44.56 -25.28 -9.69
CA LEU A 8 -44.43 -26.54 -10.46
C LEU A 8 -43.20 -26.60 -11.38
N ALA A 9 -42.51 -27.74 -11.33
CA ALA A 9 -41.34 -28.12 -12.12
C ALA A 9 -41.74 -28.74 -13.48
N LEU A 10 -40.87 -28.63 -14.49
CA LEU A 10 -40.85 -29.54 -15.64
C LEU A 10 -39.44 -29.62 -16.25
N LEU A 11 -38.87 -30.82 -16.17
CA LEU A 11 -37.68 -31.31 -16.87
C LEU A 11 -38.09 -31.86 -18.24
N ALA A 12 -37.30 -31.61 -19.28
CA ALA A 12 -37.27 -32.45 -20.48
C ALA A 12 -35.84 -32.48 -21.05
N SER A 13 -35.24 -33.67 -20.96
CA SER A 13 -33.96 -34.03 -21.56
C SER A 13 -34.14 -34.43 -23.03
N SER A 14 -33.21 -34.07 -23.90
CA SER A 14 -32.96 -34.81 -25.16
C SER A 14 -31.51 -34.61 -25.61
N ILE A 15 -30.79 -35.71 -25.77
CA ILE A 15 -29.41 -35.81 -26.30
C ILE A 15 -29.49 -36.21 -27.78
N LEU A 16 -28.69 -35.61 -28.66
CA LEU A 16 -28.26 -36.22 -29.92
C LEU A 16 -26.77 -35.95 -30.19
N ILE A 17 -26.12 -36.96 -30.76
CA ILE A 17 -24.67 -37.21 -30.89
C ILE A 17 -24.14 -36.66 -32.24
N GLY A 18 -22.87 -36.22 -32.28
CA GLY A 18 -22.16 -35.70 -33.48
C GLY A 18 -21.85 -36.74 -34.59
N PRO A 19 -21.16 -36.34 -35.70
CA PRO A 19 -19.68 -36.30 -35.67
C PRO A 19 -18.98 -35.21 -36.53
N ALA A 20 -17.66 -35.06 -36.27
CA ALA A 20 -16.53 -34.66 -37.15
C ALA A 20 -16.26 -33.17 -37.56
N ILE A 21 -15.28 -32.58 -36.85
CA ILE A 21 -14.08 -31.78 -37.24
C ILE A 21 -13.99 -31.18 -38.67
N ALA A 22 -13.82 -29.85 -38.78
CA ALA A 22 -12.66 -29.14 -39.38
C ALA A 22 -13.01 -27.70 -39.80
N GLY A 23 -12.25 -26.69 -39.33
CA GLY A 23 -12.33 -25.32 -39.90
C GLY A 23 -11.89 -24.18 -38.96
N GLN A 24 -10.62 -24.21 -38.55
CA GLN A 24 -9.90 -23.22 -37.75
C GLN A 24 -9.75 -21.85 -38.47
N ASN A 25 -10.02 -20.74 -37.78
CA ASN A 25 -9.11 -19.59 -37.69
C ASN A 25 -9.56 -18.60 -36.58
N ASN A 26 -9.21 -18.92 -35.34
CA ASN A 26 -8.89 -17.86 -34.38
C ASN A 26 -7.43 -17.49 -34.63
N GLY A 27 -7.19 -16.24 -35.01
CA GLY A 27 -5.86 -15.65 -35.10
C GLY A 27 -5.25 -15.54 -33.72
N ILE A 28 -4.68 -16.65 -33.25
CA ILE A 28 -3.67 -16.68 -32.22
C ILE A 28 -2.38 -16.31 -32.95
N ASP A 29 -1.90 -15.08 -32.76
CA ASP A 29 -0.51 -14.77 -33.11
C ASP A 29 0.38 -15.55 -32.15
N GLY A 30 0.78 -16.74 -32.62
CA GLY A 30 1.65 -17.66 -31.93
C GLY A 30 3.07 -17.11 -31.91
N SER A 31 3.36 -16.22 -30.96
CA SER A 31 4.73 -16.02 -30.51
C SER A 31 4.78 -15.95 -28.99
N THR A 32 5.08 -17.12 -28.42
CA THR A 32 5.72 -17.31 -27.12
C THR A 32 4.82 -17.17 -25.88
N ILE A 33 3.93 -18.15 -25.66
CA ILE A 33 3.57 -18.50 -24.28
C ILE A 33 4.83 -19.08 -23.64
N ILE A 34 5.50 -18.29 -22.80
CA ILE A 34 6.59 -18.77 -21.94
C ILE A 34 5.91 -19.39 -20.70
N PRO A 35 5.87 -20.73 -20.57
CA PRO A 35 5.34 -21.35 -19.36
C PRO A 35 6.13 -20.83 -18.15
N GLY A 36 5.44 -20.12 -17.24
CA GLY A 36 6.03 -19.45 -16.09
C GLY A 36 5.63 -17.98 -15.94
N LYS A 37 5.36 -17.25 -17.03
CA LYS A 37 4.94 -15.84 -16.95
C LYS A 37 3.54 -15.65 -16.36
N GLU A 38 2.58 -16.48 -16.78
CA GLU A 38 1.21 -16.49 -16.24
C GLU A 38 1.18 -16.87 -14.76
N LYS A 39 2.07 -17.78 -14.33
CA LYS A 39 2.21 -18.14 -12.91
C LYS A 39 2.77 -16.98 -12.10
N ILE A 40 3.70 -16.21 -12.67
CA ILE A 40 4.23 -15.00 -12.02
C ILE A 40 3.14 -13.94 -11.92
N GLU A 41 2.36 -13.66 -12.97
CA GLU A 41 1.25 -12.70 -12.92
C GLU A 41 0.17 -13.08 -11.91
N ASN A 42 -0.22 -14.36 -11.85
CA ASN A 42 -1.21 -14.83 -10.88
C ASN A 42 -0.68 -14.82 -9.44
N ILE A 43 0.58 -15.17 -9.21
CA ILE A 43 1.23 -15.01 -7.88
C ILE A 43 1.35 -13.53 -7.50
N VAL A 44 1.47 -12.64 -8.48
CA VAL A 44 1.60 -11.19 -8.26
C VAL A 44 0.26 -10.57 -7.91
N ALA A 45 -0.82 -10.96 -8.56
CA ALA A 45 -2.17 -10.55 -8.18
C ALA A 45 -2.55 -11.06 -6.78
N ASP A 46 -2.17 -12.29 -6.44
CA ASP A 46 -2.41 -12.92 -5.12
C ASP A 46 -1.60 -12.28 -3.98
N LYS A 47 -0.41 -11.72 -4.28
CA LYS A 47 0.43 -10.98 -3.33
C LYS A 47 0.24 -9.46 -3.36
N MET A 48 -0.79 -8.94 -4.03
CA MET A 48 -1.11 -7.52 -3.91
C MET A 48 -1.89 -7.29 -2.62
N ARG A 49 -1.48 -6.29 -1.81
CA ARG A 49 -2.23 -5.89 -0.63
C ARG A 49 -3.58 -5.37 -1.11
N GLN A 50 -4.65 -6.09 -0.80
CA GLN A 50 -6.02 -5.69 -1.11
C GLN A 50 -6.66 -4.88 0.02
N ASP A 51 -5.97 -4.72 1.15
CA ASP A 51 -6.39 -3.81 2.21
C ASP A 51 -6.23 -2.37 1.71
N SER A 52 -7.31 -1.58 1.82
CA SER A 52 -7.33 -0.14 1.49
C SER A 52 -6.54 0.67 2.52
N MET A 53 -5.25 0.37 2.65
CA MET A 53 -4.36 1.00 3.60
C MET A 53 -3.61 2.14 2.92
N TYR A 54 -3.50 3.24 3.62
CA TYR A 54 -2.86 4.45 3.13
C TYR A 54 -1.81 4.93 4.12
N TYR A 55 -0.64 5.33 3.61
CA TYR A 55 0.34 6.12 4.33
C TYR A 55 -0.07 7.58 4.29
N VAL A 56 -0.27 8.17 5.46
CA VAL A 56 -0.51 9.61 5.65
C VAL A 56 0.76 10.21 6.27
N LEU A 57 1.53 10.94 5.48
CA LEU A 57 2.72 11.68 5.97
C LEU A 57 2.30 13.05 6.47
N LEU A 58 2.89 13.49 7.57
CA LEU A 58 2.59 14.79 8.20
C LEU A 58 3.71 15.79 7.94
N LYS A 59 3.37 17.09 7.93
CA LYS A 59 4.33 18.18 7.65
C LYS A 59 5.38 18.37 8.74
N ASP A 60 5.06 18.03 9.99
CA ASP A 60 5.99 18.14 11.12
C ASP A 60 7.21 17.22 10.93
N LYS A 61 8.41 17.71 11.31
CA LYS A 61 9.66 16.94 11.17
C LYS A 61 9.65 15.68 12.02
N ALA A 62 10.10 14.57 11.44
CA ALA A 62 10.40 13.34 12.19
C ALA A 62 11.58 13.54 13.16
N LEU A 63 11.70 12.68 14.17
CA LEU A 63 12.77 12.77 15.18
C LEU A 63 14.17 12.77 14.55
N ALA A 64 14.40 11.98 13.51
CA ALA A 64 15.69 11.94 12.83
C ALA A 64 16.11 13.28 12.21
N ASN A 65 15.13 14.13 11.88
CA ASN A 65 15.33 15.46 11.32
C ASN A 65 15.10 16.57 12.34
N TYR A 66 14.85 16.21 13.61
CA TYR A 66 14.67 17.14 14.71
C TYR A 66 16.01 17.37 15.40
N ASN A 67 16.59 18.55 15.17
CA ASN A 67 17.76 19.01 15.92
C ASN A 67 17.30 20.00 17.00
N PRO A 68 17.21 19.60 18.28
CA PRO A 68 16.85 20.52 19.36
C PRO A 68 17.94 21.57 19.64
N TYR A 69 19.15 21.41 19.11
CA TYR A 69 20.32 22.26 19.37
C TYR A 69 20.81 22.99 18.10
N SER A 70 19.89 23.53 17.29
CA SER A 70 20.17 24.14 15.97
C SER A 70 21.09 25.39 15.95
N SER A 71 21.87 25.66 17.00
CA SER A 71 22.78 26.81 17.11
C SER A 71 24.29 26.47 17.08
N ILE A 72 24.69 25.24 16.77
CA ILE A 72 26.13 24.93 16.68
C ILE A 72 26.65 25.21 15.27
N THR A 73 27.25 26.40 15.11
CA THR A 73 28.14 26.73 14.00
C THR A 73 29.23 25.68 13.92
N SER A 74 29.15 24.81 12.92
CA SER A 74 30.04 23.66 12.77
C SER A 74 31.39 24.12 12.19
N THR A 75 32.30 24.60 13.04
CA THR A 75 33.71 24.70 12.69
C THR A 75 34.42 23.39 13.00
N GLY A 76 34.59 22.55 11.98
CA GLY A 76 35.54 21.43 11.98
C GLY A 76 35.02 20.10 12.51
N ASN A 77 35.05 19.08 11.64
CA ASN A 77 35.19 17.63 11.93
C ASN A 77 34.67 17.12 13.29
N GLN A 78 33.44 17.45 13.68
CA GLN A 78 32.75 16.72 14.73
C GLN A 78 31.74 15.79 14.07
N SER A 79 32.02 14.49 14.18
CA SER A 79 31.05 13.41 13.94
C SER A 79 29.72 13.83 14.54
N SER A 80 28.71 14.09 13.70
CA SER A 80 27.38 14.46 14.18
C SER A 80 26.96 13.43 15.23
N PRO A 81 26.58 13.86 16.45
CA PRO A 81 26.20 12.92 17.49
C PRO A 81 25.11 11.98 16.95
N ARG A 82 25.35 10.67 17.08
CA ARG A 82 24.38 9.64 16.66
C ARG A 82 23.05 9.91 17.37
N LEU A 83 21.95 9.78 16.64
CA LEU A 83 20.62 9.94 17.22
C LEU A 83 20.40 8.92 18.35
N ASP A 84 20.20 9.42 19.56
CA ASP A 84 19.76 8.61 20.70
C ASP A 84 18.24 8.73 20.86
N VAL A 85 17.54 7.68 20.41
CA VAL A 85 16.07 7.57 20.48
C VAL A 85 15.57 7.43 21.92
N ASN A 86 16.40 6.93 22.84
CA ASN A 86 16.02 6.67 24.22
C ASN A 86 16.27 7.84 25.17
N SER A 87 16.98 8.88 24.71
CA SER A 87 17.21 10.09 25.49
C SER A 87 15.89 10.76 25.90
N ALA A 88 15.89 11.45 27.05
CA ALA A 88 14.71 12.14 27.57
C ALA A 88 14.12 13.15 26.57
N THR A 89 14.98 13.89 25.87
CA THR A 89 14.57 14.85 24.83
C THR A 89 13.90 14.15 23.64
N SER A 90 14.47 13.06 23.15
CA SER A 90 13.88 12.28 22.04
C SER A 90 12.53 11.69 22.42
N GLN A 91 12.41 11.11 23.62
CA GLN A 91 11.15 10.54 24.11
C GLN A 91 10.06 11.62 24.29
N SER A 92 10.44 12.80 24.81
CA SER A 92 9.54 13.94 24.92
C SER A 92 9.00 14.36 23.54
N TYR A 93 9.89 14.48 22.55
CA TYR A 93 9.49 14.84 21.19
C TYR A 93 8.63 13.77 20.50
N ILE A 94 8.96 12.48 20.67
CA ILE A 94 8.13 11.36 20.18
C ILE A 94 6.71 11.46 20.76
N ASN A 95 6.57 11.75 22.05
CA ASN A 95 5.26 11.89 22.69
C ASN A 95 4.49 13.09 22.14
N GLN A 96 5.17 14.21 21.89
CA GLN A 96 4.56 15.36 21.22
C GLN A 96 4.06 14.99 19.81
N LEU A 97 4.86 14.27 19.02
CA LEU A 97 4.45 13.81 17.69
C LEU A 97 3.23 12.88 17.76
N LYS A 98 3.18 11.95 18.72
CA LYS A 98 2.03 11.06 18.93
C LYS A 98 0.75 11.82 19.30
N GLN A 99 0.86 12.87 20.11
CA GLN A 99 -0.28 13.72 20.46
C GLN A 99 -0.79 14.47 19.23
N LYS A 100 0.10 15.03 18.42
CA LYS A 100 -0.27 15.69 17.16
C LYS A 100 -0.92 14.72 16.17
N GLN A 101 -0.34 13.53 16.00
CA GLN A 101 -0.88 12.45 15.17
C GLN A 101 -2.30 12.06 15.59
N SER A 102 -2.53 11.90 16.90
CA SER A 102 -3.86 11.65 17.46
C SER A 102 -4.83 12.80 17.14
N GLY A 103 -4.39 14.05 17.27
CA GLY A 103 -5.18 15.23 16.91
C GLY A 103 -5.59 15.26 15.44
N VAL A 104 -4.67 14.92 14.53
CA VAL A 104 -4.96 14.81 13.08
C VAL A 104 -5.98 13.70 12.82
N LEU A 105 -5.83 12.53 13.45
CA LEU A 105 -6.81 11.44 13.33
C LEU A 105 -8.19 11.84 13.84
N SER A 106 -8.28 12.57 14.94
CA SER A 106 -9.55 13.05 15.47
C SER A 106 -10.23 14.04 14.51
N LYS A 107 -9.48 15.00 13.96
CA LYS A 107 -9.98 15.93 12.93
C LYS A 107 -10.45 15.18 11.67
N ALA A 108 -9.63 14.26 11.17
CA ALA A 108 -9.98 13.43 10.02
C ALA A 108 -11.24 12.58 10.29
N SER A 109 -11.37 12.00 11.49
CA SER A 109 -12.57 11.26 11.89
C SER A 109 -13.84 12.12 11.87
N GLN A 110 -13.74 13.37 12.31
CA GLN A 110 -14.85 14.33 12.27
C GLN A 110 -15.22 14.71 10.83
N MET A 111 -14.23 14.98 9.98
CA MET A 111 -14.43 15.32 8.56
C MET A 111 -15.09 14.18 7.79
N LEU A 112 -14.64 12.93 8.03
CA LEU A 112 -15.18 11.74 7.38
C LEU A 112 -16.45 11.19 8.04
N LYS A 113 -16.87 11.76 9.17
CA LYS A 113 -18.01 11.31 9.98
C LYS A 113 -17.96 9.82 10.37
N ARG A 114 -16.75 9.29 10.57
CA ARG A 114 -16.53 7.91 11.03
C ARG A 114 -15.29 7.83 11.92
N PRO A 115 -15.21 6.85 12.85
CA PRO A 115 -14.00 6.66 13.63
C PRO A 115 -12.84 6.18 12.74
N LEU A 116 -11.70 6.88 12.84
CA LEU A 116 -10.43 6.45 12.29
C LEU A 116 -9.49 6.00 13.41
N ALA A 117 -8.74 4.94 13.15
CA ALA A 117 -7.64 4.51 13.98
C ALA A 117 -6.43 4.20 13.10
N ALA A 118 -5.25 4.68 13.50
CA ALA A 118 -4.02 4.30 12.85
C ALA A 118 -3.66 2.85 13.20
N LYS A 119 -3.39 2.03 12.19
CA LYS A 119 -2.87 0.68 12.34
C LYS A 119 -1.38 0.70 12.70
N LEU A 120 -0.63 1.63 12.13
CA LEU A 120 0.77 1.88 12.43
C LEU A 120 1.03 3.38 12.53
N GLN A 121 1.99 3.76 13.35
CA GLN A 121 2.42 5.14 13.50
C GLN A 121 3.95 5.21 13.46
N TYR A 122 4.47 6.28 12.85
CA TYR A 122 5.90 6.48 12.62
C TYR A 122 6.29 7.85 13.17
N GLN A 123 7.35 7.92 13.97
CA GLN A 123 7.88 9.17 14.53
C GLN A 123 9.39 9.34 14.34
N ILE A 124 10.11 8.26 14.01
CA ILE A 124 11.58 8.23 14.03
C ILE A 124 12.15 8.71 12.70
N ALA A 125 12.13 7.84 11.68
CA ALA A 125 12.66 8.14 10.35
C ALA A 125 11.70 9.01 9.52
N LEU A 126 10.40 8.78 9.72
CA LEU A 126 9.31 9.49 9.06
C LEU A 126 8.29 9.89 10.12
N ASN A 127 7.54 10.95 9.85
CA ASN A 127 6.40 11.34 10.64
C ASN A 127 5.12 11.04 9.85
N GLY A 128 4.40 10.00 10.23
CA GLY A 128 3.21 9.59 9.51
C GLY A 128 2.47 8.43 10.17
N MET A 129 1.37 8.03 9.54
CA MET A 129 0.46 7.00 10.04
C MET A 129 -0.03 6.12 8.90
N ALA A 130 -0.21 4.82 9.16
CA ALA A 130 -0.92 3.93 8.26
C ALA A 130 -2.38 3.81 8.70
N VAL A 131 -3.32 4.19 7.84
CA VAL A 131 -4.75 4.26 8.16
C VAL A 131 -5.55 3.59 7.04
N GLN A 132 -6.65 2.92 7.42
CA GLN A 132 -7.56 2.33 6.44
C GLN A 132 -8.51 3.41 5.91
N LEU A 133 -8.44 3.68 4.62
CA LEU A 133 -9.19 4.73 3.93
C LEU A 133 -9.68 4.21 2.58
N SER A 134 -10.83 4.71 2.12
CA SER A 134 -11.18 4.61 0.71
C SER A 134 -10.41 5.64 -0.12
N ASP A 135 -10.35 5.45 -1.43
CA ASP A 135 -9.65 6.37 -2.34
C ASP A 135 -10.25 7.80 -2.26
N GLN A 136 -11.56 7.92 -2.04
CA GLN A 136 -12.24 9.20 -1.83
C GLN A 136 -11.86 9.86 -0.51
N GLU A 137 -11.79 9.08 0.57
CA GLU A 137 -11.40 9.58 1.89
C GLU A 137 -9.94 10.01 1.92
N ALA A 138 -9.05 9.26 1.25
CA ALA A 138 -7.66 9.61 1.08
C ALA A 138 -7.49 10.97 0.38
N ALA A 139 -8.28 11.23 -0.66
CA ALA A 139 -8.30 12.53 -1.35
C ALA A 139 -8.76 13.67 -0.42
N VAL A 140 -9.73 13.42 0.47
CA VAL A 140 -10.16 14.43 1.47
C VAL A 140 -9.02 14.72 2.46
N LEU A 141 -8.36 13.69 2.99
CA LEU A 141 -7.26 13.85 3.94
C LEU A 141 -6.04 14.55 3.31
N ALA A 142 -5.79 14.34 2.02
CA ALA A 142 -4.70 14.99 1.30
C ALA A 142 -4.84 16.53 1.24
N ASN A 143 -6.04 17.06 1.48
CA ASN A 143 -6.31 18.50 1.53
C ASN A 143 -6.15 19.12 2.93
N MET A 144 -5.85 18.33 3.96
CA MET A 144 -5.63 18.85 5.32
C MET A 144 -4.29 19.58 5.40
N ASP A 145 -4.26 20.73 6.08
CA ASP A 145 -3.03 21.53 6.18
C ASP A 145 -1.91 20.81 6.95
N GLU A 146 -2.24 19.92 7.88
CA GLU A 146 -1.25 19.16 8.64
C GLU A 146 -0.61 18.00 7.83
N VAL A 147 -1.24 17.62 6.72
CA VAL A 147 -0.86 16.46 5.90
C VAL A 147 0.10 16.91 4.78
N ALA A 148 1.20 16.18 4.64
CA ALA A 148 2.20 16.40 3.59
C ALA A 148 1.90 15.57 2.34
N SER A 149 1.55 14.30 2.51
CA SER A 149 1.10 13.44 1.40
C SER A 149 0.24 12.29 1.91
N VAL A 150 -0.58 11.74 1.02
CA VAL A 150 -1.40 10.54 1.25
C VAL A 150 -1.18 9.58 0.10
N GLU A 151 -0.66 8.39 0.39
CA GLU A 151 -0.26 7.40 -0.62
C GLU A 151 -0.82 6.02 -0.27
N LYS A 152 -1.27 5.28 -1.28
CA LYS A 152 -1.79 3.91 -1.08
C LYS A 152 -0.63 2.95 -0.78
N ILE A 153 -0.77 2.13 0.26
CA ILE A 153 0.25 1.15 0.63
C ILE A 153 0.16 -0.04 -0.34
N GLY A 154 1.07 -0.07 -1.31
CA GLY A 154 1.24 -1.20 -2.21
C GLY A 154 2.42 -2.10 -1.84
N TYR A 155 2.41 -3.34 -2.32
CA TYR A 155 3.64 -4.12 -2.39
C TYR A 155 4.41 -3.73 -3.65
N HIS A 156 5.63 -3.22 -3.46
CA HIS A 156 6.56 -3.02 -4.56
C HIS A 156 7.45 -4.26 -4.69
N ARG A 157 7.55 -4.81 -5.90
CA ARG A 157 8.47 -5.91 -6.17
C ARG A 157 9.89 -5.36 -6.25
N LEU A 158 10.70 -5.66 -5.25
CA LEU A 158 12.13 -5.35 -5.30
C LEU A 158 12.81 -6.38 -6.21
N GLN A 159 13.34 -5.93 -7.35
CA GLN A 159 14.18 -6.75 -8.23
C GLN A 159 15.59 -6.80 -7.63
N THR A 160 15.78 -7.61 -6.57
CA THR A 160 17.05 -7.66 -5.83
C THR A 160 18.05 -8.67 -6.40
N TYR A 161 17.71 -9.38 -7.48
CA TYR A 161 18.61 -10.33 -8.14
C TYR A 161 18.95 -9.86 -9.55
N ALA A 162 20.18 -9.37 -9.73
CA ALA A 162 20.80 -9.19 -11.04
C ALA A 162 21.74 -10.40 -11.26
N GLY A 163 21.30 -11.37 -12.07
CA GLY A 163 22.07 -12.58 -12.36
C GLY A 163 23.20 -12.34 -13.39
N PRO A 164 23.96 -13.40 -13.75
CA PRO A 164 25.01 -13.35 -14.78
C PRO A 164 24.58 -12.73 -16.12
N GLU A 165 23.28 -12.80 -16.43
CA GLU A 165 22.70 -12.15 -17.62
C GLU A 165 22.82 -10.62 -17.59
N PHE A 166 22.81 -9.99 -16.41
CA PHE A 166 22.90 -8.54 -16.24
C PHE A 166 24.32 -8.01 -16.45
N ILE A 167 25.34 -8.85 -16.21
CA ILE A 167 26.77 -8.54 -16.43
C ILE A 167 27.31 -9.11 -17.75
N GLY A 168 26.44 -9.63 -18.63
CA GLY A 168 26.83 -10.18 -19.92
C GLY A 168 27.64 -11.48 -19.86
N ALA A 169 27.69 -12.16 -18.71
CA ALA A 169 28.47 -13.38 -18.48
C ALA A 169 27.72 -14.64 -18.97
N LYS A 170 27.24 -14.63 -20.22
CA LYS A 170 26.38 -15.70 -20.75
C LYS A 170 27.13 -16.90 -21.33
N LYS A 171 28.47 -16.94 -21.32
CA LYS A 171 29.23 -18.06 -21.89
C LYS A 171 30.55 -18.29 -21.14
N VAL A 172 30.71 -19.50 -20.61
CA VAL A 172 31.98 -20.22 -20.48
C VAL A 172 31.86 -21.52 -21.23
#